data_AF-A0A3C1LUN3-F1
#
_entry.id   AF-A0A3C1LUN3-F1
#
_cell.length_a   1.000
_cell.length_b   1.000
_cell.length_c   1.000
_cell.angle_alpha   90.00
_cell.angle_beta   90.00
_cell.angle_gamma   90.00
#
_symmetry.space_group_name_H-M   'P 1'
#
loop_
_entity.id
_entity.type
_entity.pdbx_description
1 polymer ?
#
loop_
_entity_poly.entity_id
_entity_poly.type
_entity_poly.pdbx_seq_one_letter_code
_entity_poly.pdbx_strand_id
1 'polypeptide(L)'
;MKINLKYGCNPNQKEAFLESKGDMPLTVLNGRPGYINLMDALNGYQLVKELKQATGMCAAASFKHVSPAGAAVSVPLSDVERKMYFIPSKNELTPLATAYLRARGADRMASFGDFVSLSDTCDACTASIISKEVSDGVIAPDYEPEALEILKGKKGGGYLVLKMDPSYVPEIKERKTIFGLDLVQDHNEWIPDGNSFNEVKSKRTEIPENAKLDLIVALLALKYTQSNS
;
A
#
# COMPACT_ATOMS: atom_id res chain seq x y z
N MET A 1 -11.45 -19.86 -6.25
CA MET A 1 -12.64 -19.14 -5.69
C MET A 1 -12.84 -17.80 -6.41
N LYS A 2 -14.03 -17.18 -6.35
CA LYS A 2 -14.34 -15.90 -7.01
C LYS A 2 -14.90 -14.84 -6.06
N ILE A 3 -14.48 -13.58 -6.23
CA ILE A 3 -15.08 -12.40 -5.60
C ILE A 3 -15.68 -11.52 -6.71
N ASN A 4 -16.99 -11.33 -6.71
CA ASN A 4 -17.68 -10.47 -7.68
C ASN A 4 -17.41 -8.99 -7.40
N LEU A 5 -17.09 -8.23 -8.44
CA LEU A 5 -16.80 -6.80 -8.36
C LEU A 5 -18.02 -5.96 -8.72
N LYS A 6 -17.95 -4.65 -8.53
CA LYS A 6 -18.99 -3.71 -8.98
C LYS A 6 -19.14 -3.71 -10.50
N TYR A 7 -18.01 -3.63 -11.20
CA TYR A 7 -17.80 -3.64 -12.65
C TYR A 7 -16.27 -3.70 -12.90
N GLY A 8 -15.84 -3.74 -14.16
CA GLY A 8 -14.45 -3.72 -14.61
C GLY A 8 -13.78 -2.35 -14.42
N CYS A 9 -12.89 -1.95 -15.34
CA CYS A 9 -12.26 -0.62 -15.26
C CYS A 9 -13.29 0.52 -15.36
N ASN A 10 -14.37 0.30 -16.12
CA ASN A 10 -15.43 1.28 -16.34
C ASN A 10 -16.83 0.66 -16.15
N PRO A 11 -17.87 1.46 -15.80
CA PRO A 11 -19.22 0.94 -15.51
C PRO A 11 -19.89 0.14 -16.63
N ASN A 12 -19.51 0.35 -17.89
CA ASN A 12 -20.02 -0.41 -19.04
C ASN A 12 -19.47 -1.85 -19.09
N GLN A 13 -18.40 -2.17 -18.37
CA GLN A 13 -17.80 -3.50 -18.27
C GLN A 13 -18.40 -4.25 -17.06
N LYS A 14 -19.62 -4.76 -17.18
CA LYS A 14 -20.44 -5.17 -16.02
C LYS A 14 -20.00 -6.45 -15.33
N GLU A 15 -19.55 -7.46 -16.07
CA GLU A 15 -19.17 -8.76 -15.51
C GLU A 15 -17.68 -8.78 -15.18
N ALA A 16 -17.36 -8.55 -13.90
CA ALA A 16 -15.99 -8.54 -13.41
C ALA A 16 -15.89 -9.26 -12.07
N PHE A 17 -14.84 -10.07 -11.91
CA PHE A 17 -14.55 -10.81 -10.69
C PHE A 17 -13.03 -10.92 -10.48
N LEU A 18 -12.61 -11.02 -9.21
CA LEU A 18 -11.27 -11.52 -8.85
C LEU A 18 -11.35 -13.03 -8.71
N GLU A 19 -10.37 -13.75 -9.27
CA GLU A 19 -10.28 -15.21 -9.19
C GLU A 19 -8.91 -15.65 -8.68
N SER A 20 -8.91 -16.72 -7.89
CA SER A 20 -7.71 -17.45 -7.48
C SER A 20 -7.86 -18.92 -7.87
N LYS A 21 -6.78 -19.55 -8.37
CA LYS A 21 -6.73 -20.99 -8.69
C LYS A 21 -6.82 -21.87 -7.44
N GLY A 22 -6.40 -21.35 -6.28
CA GLY A 22 -6.51 -22.02 -4.99
C GLY A 22 -7.44 -21.27 -4.04
N ASP A 23 -7.08 -21.30 -2.76
CA ASP A 23 -7.72 -20.48 -1.75
C ASP A 23 -7.55 -19.00 -2.07
N MET A 24 -8.56 -18.20 -1.72
CA MET A 24 -8.53 -16.77 -1.91
C MET A 24 -7.76 -16.13 -0.74
N PRO A 25 -6.58 -15.53 -0.97
CA PRO A 25 -5.80 -14.91 0.12
C PRO A 25 -6.41 -13.59 0.60
N LEU A 26 -7.36 -13.04 -0.17
CA LEU A 26 -8.00 -11.76 0.08
C LEU A 26 -9.42 -11.96 0.66
N THR A 27 -9.69 -11.38 1.82
CA THR A 27 -11.02 -11.35 2.44
C THR A 27 -11.58 -9.94 2.44
N VAL A 28 -12.84 -9.78 2.03
CA VAL A 28 -13.56 -8.50 2.13
C VAL A 28 -14.23 -8.41 3.51
N LEU A 29 -13.72 -7.55 4.39
CA LEU A 29 -14.26 -7.35 5.73
C LEU A 29 -15.38 -6.32 5.79
N ASN A 30 -15.39 -5.37 4.84
CA ASN A 30 -16.44 -4.38 4.70
C ASN A 30 -16.50 -3.81 3.28
N GLY A 31 -17.67 -3.32 2.87
CA GLY A 31 -17.87 -2.69 1.57
C GLY A 31 -17.87 -3.68 0.40
N ARG A 32 -17.74 -3.15 -0.82
CA ARG A 32 -17.70 -3.95 -2.06
C ARG A 32 -16.57 -3.46 -2.98
N PRO A 33 -15.62 -4.33 -3.39
CA PRO A 33 -14.49 -3.94 -4.22
C PRO A 33 -14.91 -3.58 -5.66
N GLY A 34 -14.29 -2.53 -6.20
CA GLY A 34 -14.23 -2.26 -7.62
C GLY A 34 -12.93 -2.81 -8.24
N TYR A 35 -12.88 -2.90 -9.57
CA TYR A 35 -11.70 -3.39 -10.29
C TYR A 35 -10.46 -2.54 -10.01
N ILE A 36 -10.58 -1.22 -10.12
CA ILE A 36 -9.47 -0.28 -9.86
C ILE A 36 -9.03 -0.37 -8.39
N ASN A 37 -9.97 -0.51 -7.46
CA ASN A 37 -9.63 -0.68 -6.04
C ASN A 37 -8.72 -1.90 -5.81
N LEU A 38 -8.97 -3.01 -6.50
CA LEU A 38 -8.11 -4.19 -6.37
C LEU A 38 -6.75 -4.01 -7.06
N MET A 39 -6.68 -3.27 -8.17
CA MET A 39 -5.39 -2.92 -8.78
C MET A 39 -4.54 -2.09 -7.81
N ASP A 40 -5.12 -1.07 -7.18
CA ASP A 40 -4.43 -0.26 -6.17
C ASP A 40 -4.06 -1.10 -4.94
N ALA A 41 -5.00 -1.89 -4.40
CA ALA A 41 -4.79 -2.69 -3.19
C ALA A 41 -3.68 -3.73 -3.37
N LEU A 42 -3.69 -4.47 -4.47
CA LEU A 42 -2.73 -5.56 -4.69
C LEU A 42 -1.31 -5.03 -4.96
N ASN A 43 -1.17 -3.94 -5.74
CA ASN A 43 0.14 -3.30 -5.91
C ASN A 43 0.63 -2.66 -4.62
N GLY A 44 -0.24 -1.93 -3.91
CA GLY A 44 0.13 -1.28 -2.66
C GLY A 44 0.47 -2.24 -1.53
N TYR A 45 -0.22 -3.39 -1.43
CA TYR A 45 0.09 -4.41 -0.43
C TYR A 45 1.47 -5.05 -0.67
N GLN A 46 1.80 -5.34 -1.94
CA GLN A 46 3.14 -5.85 -2.28
C GLN A 46 4.24 -4.85 -1.91
N LEU A 47 4.03 -3.56 -2.24
CA LEU A 47 4.95 -2.48 -1.87
C LEU A 47 5.22 -2.50 -0.35
N VAL A 48 4.19 -2.44 0.48
CA VAL A 48 4.38 -2.35 1.94
C VAL A 48 4.93 -3.64 2.55
N LYS A 49 4.60 -4.82 1.97
CA LYS A 49 5.19 -6.10 2.36
C LYS A 49 6.70 -6.11 2.11
N GLU A 50 7.14 -5.65 0.95
CA GLU A 50 8.57 -5.59 0.61
C GLU A 50 9.31 -4.51 1.38
N LEU A 51 8.70 -3.34 1.64
CA LEU A 51 9.27 -2.34 2.53
C LEU A 51 9.51 -2.90 3.94
N LYS A 52 8.52 -3.60 4.49
CA LYS A 52 8.65 -4.26 5.79
C LYS A 52 9.75 -5.31 5.78
N GLN A 53 9.83 -6.13 4.73
CA GLN A 53 10.87 -7.15 4.58
C GLN A 53 12.28 -6.54 4.49
N ALA A 54 12.45 -5.48 3.70
CA ALA A 54 13.75 -4.86 3.47
C ALA A 54 14.25 -4.03 4.66
N THR A 55 13.34 -3.46 5.45
CA THR A 55 13.69 -2.48 6.50
C THR A 55 13.43 -2.96 7.93
N GLY A 56 12.57 -3.97 8.10
CA GLY A 56 12.04 -4.39 9.41
C GLY A 56 11.05 -3.41 10.04
N MET A 57 10.79 -2.27 9.41
CA MET A 57 9.95 -1.19 9.96
C MET A 57 8.50 -1.31 9.49
N CYS A 58 7.54 -0.86 10.30
CA CYS A 58 6.17 -0.68 9.81
C CYS A 58 6.16 0.26 8.61
N ALA A 59 5.41 -0.10 7.58
CA ALA A 59 5.34 0.57 6.30
C ALA A 59 3.89 0.82 5.88
N ALA A 60 3.69 1.90 5.14
CA ALA A 60 2.40 2.25 4.58
C ALA A 60 2.55 2.87 3.19
N ALA A 61 1.51 2.76 2.38
CA ALA A 61 1.43 3.42 1.09
C ALA A 61 0.03 4.00 0.85
N SER A 62 0.00 5.14 0.17
CA SER A 62 -1.19 5.81 -0.37
C SER A 62 -1.16 5.61 -1.89
N PHE A 63 -2.11 4.84 -2.44
CA PHE A 63 -2.18 4.57 -3.87
C PHE A 63 -3.28 5.36 -4.55
N LYS A 64 -3.00 5.83 -5.77
CA LYS A 64 -4.00 6.42 -6.66
C LYS A 64 -3.66 6.04 -8.10
N HIS A 65 -4.63 5.52 -8.84
CA HIS A 65 -4.47 5.16 -10.26
C HIS A 65 -3.27 4.22 -10.52
N VAL A 66 -3.14 3.19 -9.70
CA VAL A 66 -2.15 2.10 -9.83
C VAL A 66 -0.70 2.61 -9.71
N SER A 67 -0.50 3.66 -8.92
CA SER A 67 0.81 4.17 -8.52
C SER A 67 0.74 4.76 -7.11
N PRO A 68 1.84 4.70 -6.33
CA PRO A 68 1.89 5.34 -5.03
C PRO A 68 1.87 6.86 -5.18
N ALA A 69 0.87 7.53 -4.60
CA ALA A 69 0.95 8.96 -4.30
C ALA A 69 2.00 9.23 -3.22
N GLY A 70 2.26 8.24 -2.36
CA GLY A 70 3.42 8.19 -1.49
C GLY A 70 3.53 6.86 -0.77
N ALA A 71 4.74 6.54 -0.34
CA ALA A 71 5.06 5.35 0.45
C ALA A 71 6.13 5.70 1.48
N ALA A 72 6.06 5.09 2.66
CA ALA A 72 6.99 5.38 3.73
C ALA A 72 7.11 4.24 4.74
N VAL A 73 8.20 4.29 5.50
CA VAL A 73 8.41 3.51 6.72
C VAL A 73 8.33 4.40 7.96
N SER A 74 8.21 3.79 9.14
CA SER A 74 8.01 4.47 10.42
C SER A 74 9.25 5.19 10.96
N VAL A 75 9.65 6.30 10.34
CA VAL A 75 10.65 7.23 10.92
C VAL A 75 9.93 8.30 11.75
N PRO A 76 10.38 8.64 12.97
CA PRO A 76 9.74 9.67 13.80
C PRO A 76 9.52 10.99 13.05
N LEU A 77 8.36 11.62 13.26
CA LEU A 77 8.05 12.93 12.68
C LEU A 77 8.75 14.04 13.46
N SER A 78 9.37 14.97 12.76
CA SER A 78 9.80 16.26 13.31
C SER A 78 8.60 17.14 13.68
N ASP A 79 8.80 18.17 14.49
CA ASP A 79 7.75 19.13 14.85
C ASP A 79 7.15 19.84 13.62
N VAL A 80 7.97 20.05 12.59
CA VAL A 80 7.53 20.67 11.32
C VAL A 80 6.61 19.71 10.57
N GLU A 81 6.99 18.45 10.43
CA GLU A 81 6.17 17.43 9.76
C GLU A 81 4.85 17.19 10.52
N ARG A 82 4.90 17.14 11.86
CA ARG A 82 3.68 17.02 12.68
C ARG A 82 2.71 18.16 12.42
N LYS A 83 3.19 19.41 12.32
CA LYS A 83 2.36 20.57 11.96
C LYS A 83 1.82 20.47 10.54
N MET A 84 2.66 20.07 9.58
CA MET A 84 2.27 19.89 8.17
C MET A 84 1.18 18.82 7.99
N TYR A 85 1.20 17.79 8.83
CA TYR A 85 0.20 16.72 8.85
C TYR A 85 -0.96 16.98 9.80
N PHE A 86 -1.05 18.17 10.40
CA PHE A 86 -2.11 18.58 11.33
C PHE A 86 -2.22 17.68 12.58
N ILE A 87 -1.08 17.19 13.08
CA ILE A 87 -1.00 16.35 14.28
C ILE A 87 -0.62 17.20 15.50
N PRO A 88 -1.50 17.33 16.52
CA PRO A 88 -1.19 18.08 17.73
C PRO A 88 0.03 17.51 18.47
N SER A 89 0.85 18.36 19.11
CA SER A 89 2.10 17.97 19.82
C SER A 89 1.90 16.89 20.88
N LYS A 90 0.72 16.83 21.50
CA LYS A 90 0.39 15.89 22.58
C LYS A 90 -0.04 14.51 22.12
N ASN A 91 -0.31 14.31 20.83
CA ASN A 91 -0.79 13.04 20.32
C ASN A 91 0.37 12.07 20.09
N GLU A 92 0.41 10.97 20.84
CA GLU A 92 1.32 9.87 20.52
C GLU A 92 0.87 9.16 19.24
N LEU A 93 1.83 8.79 18.40
CA LEU A 93 1.60 8.06 17.16
C LEU A 93 2.22 6.69 17.29
N THR A 94 1.49 5.66 16.88
CA THR A 94 2.06 4.33 16.70
C THR A 94 2.99 4.33 15.48
N PRO A 95 3.88 3.31 15.35
CA PRO A 95 4.74 3.19 14.18
C PRO A 95 3.96 3.16 12.85
N LEU A 96 2.85 2.41 12.80
CA LEU A 96 2.05 2.29 11.58
C LEU A 96 1.33 3.60 11.23
N ALA A 97 0.78 4.30 12.22
CA ALA A 97 0.20 5.62 12.03
C ALA A 97 1.23 6.63 11.51
N THR A 98 2.47 6.57 12.02
CA THR A 98 3.58 7.41 11.56
C THR A 98 3.92 7.14 10.10
N ALA A 99 4.03 5.86 9.71
CA ALA A 99 4.29 5.47 8.33
C ALA A 99 3.17 5.95 7.39
N TYR A 100 1.89 5.80 7.78
CA TYR A 100 0.77 6.24 6.95
C TYR A 100 0.71 7.77 6.78
N LEU A 101 0.97 8.53 7.85
CA LEU A 101 1.03 9.99 7.77
C LEU A 101 2.12 10.46 6.80
N ARG A 102 3.30 9.84 6.84
CA ARG A 102 4.37 10.12 5.88
C ARG A 102 3.95 9.78 4.45
N ALA A 103 3.39 8.59 4.23
CA ALA A 103 2.96 8.13 2.92
C ALA A 103 1.89 9.03 2.29
N ARG A 104 0.80 9.32 3.02
CA ARG A 104 -0.26 10.23 2.57
C ARG A 104 0.23 11.67 2.44
N GLY A 105 1.17 12.04 3.30
CA GLY A 105 1.71 13.39 3.41
C GLY A 105 2.68 13.78 2.30
N ALA A 106 3.13 12.84 1.47
CA ALA A 106 4.00 13.11 0.32
C ALA A 106 3.30 14.03 -0.70
N ASP A 107 2.06 13.70 -1.06
CA ASP A 107 1.17 14.57 -1.82
C ASP A 107 -0.28 14.35 -1.36
N ARG A 108 -0.81 15.35 -0.62
CA ARG A 108 -2.18 15.32 -0.09
C ARG A 108 -3.24 15.42 -1.18
N MET A 109 -2.94 16.10 -2.30
CA MET A 109 -3.88 16.25 -3.41
C MET A 109 -4.00 14.94 -4.18
N ALA A 110 -2.87 14.31 -4.51
CA ALA A 110 -2.84 13.01 -5.17
C ALA A 110 -3.46 11.90 -4.28
N SER A 111 -3.32 12.01 -2.96
CA SER A 111 -3.91 11.06 -2.00
C SER A 111 -5.43 11.25 -1.77
N PHE A 112 -6.09 12.19 -2.45
CA PHE A 112 -7.53 12.37 -2.31
C PHE A 112 -8.30 11.16 -2.88
N GLY A 113 -8.95 10.39 -1.99
CA GLY A 113 -9.57 9.12 -2.36
C GLY A 113 -8.54 8.06 -2.70
N ASP A 114 -7.44 8.01 -1.94
CA ASP A 114 -6.42 6.98 -2.05
C ASP A 114 -6.93 5.58 -1.67
N PHE A 115 -6.18 4.56 -2.08
CA PHE A 115 -6.26 3.24 -1.48
C PHE A 115 -5.08 3.04 -0.53
N VAL A 116 -5.37 2.85 0.75
CA VAL A 116 -4.36 2.71 1.80
C VAL A 116 -3.85 1.27 1.85
N SER A 117 -2.53 1.08 1.91
CA SER A 117 -1.92 -0.22 2.15
C SER A 117 -1.07 -0.17 3.41
N LEU A 118 -1.17 -1.20 4.26
CA LEU A 118 -0.50 -1.29 5.56
C LEU A 118 0.25 -2.63 5.67
N SER A 119 1.51 -2.59 6.13
CA SER A 119 2.33 -3.81 6.29
C SER A 119 2.01 -4.62 7.54
N ASP A 120 1.39 -4.00 8.53
CA ASP A 120 1.14 -4.56 9.86
C ASP A 120 -0.35 -4.43 10.22
N THR A 121 -0.77 -5.08 11.30
CA THR A 121 -2.15 -5.00 11.82
C THR A 121 -2.54 -3.54 12.03
N CYS A 122 -3.66 -3.13 11.44
CA CYS A 122 -4.17 -1.77 11.60
C CYS A 122 -4.66 -1.54 13.02
N ASP A 123 -4.02 -0.61 13.72
CA ASP A 123 -4.37 -0.20 15.08
C ASP A 123 -5.40 0.95 15.10
N ALA A 124 -6.03 1.18 16.26
CA ALA A 124 -7.04 2.22 16.43
C ALA A 124 -6.51 3.64 16.11
N CYS A 125 -5.21 3.89 16.35
CA CYS A 125 -4.56 5.17 16.05
C CYS A 125 -4.53 5.43 14.52
N THR A 126 -4.07 4.45 13.76
CA THR A 126 -3.98 4.46 12.30
C THR A 126 -5.39 4.58 11.69
N ALA A 127 -6.33 3.75 12.17
CA ALA A 127 -7.73 3.81 11.76
C ALA A 127 -8.37 5.19 12.01
N SER A 128 -8.06 5.83 13.14
CA SER A 128 -8.55 7.17 13.48
C SER A 128 -7.98 8.28 12.60
N ILE A 129 -6.79 8.10 12.04
CA ILE A 129 -6.22 9.02 11.05
C ILE A 129 -6.90 8.80 9.70
N ILE A 130 -7.00 7.54 9.25
CA ILE A 130 -7.70 7.19 8.01
C ILE A 130 -9.16 7.68 8.05
N SER A 131 -9.85 7.57 9.19
CA SER A 131 -11.28 7.92 9.34
C SER A 131 -11.60 9.38 9.04
N LYS A 132 -10.65 10.29 9.26
CA LYS A 132 -10.80 11.74 9.03
C LYS A 132 -10.54 12.15 7.59
N GLU A 133 -9.88 11.29 6.82
CA GLU A 133 -9.37 11.60 5.48
C GLU A 133 -10.31 11.08 4.38
N VAL A 134 -10.31 11.71 3.19
CA VAL A 134 -11.00 11.15 2.03
C VAL A 134 -10.14 10.02 1.44
N SER A 135 -10.66 8.80 1.51
CA SER A 135 -10.01 7.55 1.10
C SER A 135 -11.04 6.58 0.51
N ASP A 136 -10.64 5.74 -0.44
CA ASP A 136 -11.49 4.77 -1.13
C ASP A 136 -11.50 3.38 -0.49
N GLY A 137 -10.42 2.99 0.18
CA GLY A 137 -10.35 1.73 0.92
C GLY A 137 -9.00 1.53 1.58
N VAL A 138 -8.89 0.43 2.33
CA VAL A 138 -7.65 0.02 3.00
C VAL A 138 -7.44 -1.50 2.88
N ILE A 139 -6.18 -1.91 2.73
CA ILE A 139 -5.73 -3.30 2.79
C ILE A 139 -4.63 -3.46 3.86
N ALA A 140 -4.74 -4.49 4.68
CA ALA A 140 -3.79 -4.81 5.74
C ALA A 140 -3.74 -6.33 5.98
N PRO A 141 -2.71 -6.87 6.66
CA PRO A 141 -2.68 -8.28 7.06
C PRO A 141 -3.74 -8.61 8.12
N ASP A 142 -4.07 -7.65 9.00
CA ASP A 142 -5.15 -7.77 9.97
C ASP A 142 -5.60 -6.40 10.50
N TYR A 143 -6.64 -6.40 11.35
CA TYR A 143 -7.19 -5.21 12.00
C TYR A 143 -7.49 -5.50 13.47
N GLU A 144 -7.16 -4.57 14.36
CA GLU A 144 -7.70 -4.59 15.71
C GLU A 144 -9.23 -4.42 15.67
N PRO A 145 -9.98 -4.99 16.63
CA PRO A 145 -11.44 -4.85 16.65
C PRO A 145 -11.91 -3.39 16.64
N GLU A 146 -11.28 -2.53 17.45
CA GLU A 146 -11.60 -1.09 17.50
C GLU A 146 -11.27 -0.40 16.17
N ALA A 147 -10.12 -0.72 15.56
CA ALA A 147 -9.72 -0.18 14.27
C ALA A 147 -10.72 -0.53 13.17
N LEU A 148 -11.17 -1.80 13.14
CA LEU A 148 -12.15 -2.27 12.17
C LEU A 148 -13.49 -1.53 12.30
N GLU A 149 -13.98 -1.33 13.53
CA GLU A 149 -15.24 -0.60 13.76
C GLU A 149 -15.14 0.87 13.34
N ILE A 150 -14.01 1.54 13.64
CA ILE A 150 -13.75 2.91 13.18
C ILE A 150 -13.80 2.99 11.64
N LEU A 151 -13.15 2.06 10.96
CA LEU A 151 -13.05 2.04 9.50
C LEU A 151 -14.39 1.71 8.83
N LYS A 152 -15.17 0.78 9.40
CA LYS A 152 -16.53 0.45 8.94
C LYS A 152 -17.46 1.66 8.98
N GLY A 153 -17.28 2.57 9.94
CA GLY A 153 -18.07 3.79 10.04
C GLY A 153 -17.89 4.78 8.87
N LYS A 154 -16.78 4.70 8.11
CA LYS A 154 -16.52 5.62 6.98
C LYS A 154 -17.48 5.39 5.82
N LYS A 155 -17.68 6.44 5.02
CA LYS A 155 -18.52 6.43 3.80
C LYS A 155 -19.92 5.86 4.06
N GLY A 156 -20.52 6.21 5.19
CA GLY A 156 -21.86 5.74 5.58
C GLY A 156 -21.97 4.21 5.68
N GLY A 157 -20.92 3.53 6.15
CA GLY A 157 -20.88 2.07 6.22
C GLY A 157 -20.24 1.39 5.01
N GLY A 158 -20.02 2.12 3.91
CA GLY A 158 -19.59 1.55 2.62
C GLY A 158 -18.09 1.54 2.37
N TYR A 159 -17.25 1.93 3.33
CA TYR A 159 -15.80 1.99 3.15
C TYR A 159 -15.20 0.59 2.98
N LEU A 160 -14.34 0.44 1.97
CA LEU A 160 -13.80 -0.86 1.61
C LEU A 160 -12.65 -1.24 2.54
N VAL A 161 -12.79 -2.37 3.23
CA VAL A 161 -11.77 -2.91 4.13
C VAL A 161 -11.41 -4.31 3.68
N LEU A 162 -10.15 -4.52 3.32
CA LEU A 162 -9.62 -5.77 2.79
C LEU A 162 -8.57 -6.36 3.73
N LYS A 163 -8.70 -7.65 4.05
CA LYS A 163 -7.68 -8.41 4.76
C LYS A 163 -6.92 -9.29 3.77
N MET A 164 -5.59 -9.24 3.81
CA MET A 164 -4.73 -10.05 2.97
C MET A 164 -3.95 -11.06 3.82
N ASP A 165 -3.94 -12.32 3.41
CA ASP A 165 -3.09 -13.32 4.03
C ASP A 165 -1.60 -12.98 3.78
N PRO A 166 -0.80 -12.65 4.82
CA PRO A 166 0.59 -12.28 4.64
C PRO A 166 1.47 -13.45 4.16
N SER A 167 1.03 -14.69 4.38
CA SER A 167 1.73 -15.92 3.97
C SER A 167 1.57 -16.25 2.49
N TYR A 168 0.62 -15.60 1.80
CA TYR A 168 0.42 -15.80 0.37
C TYR A 168 1.66 -15.40 -0.44
N VAL A 169 1.98 -16.26 -1.41
CA VAL A 169 3.03 -16.05 -2.41
C VAL A 169 2.39 -16.28 -3.79
N PRO A 170 2.53 -15.32 -4.73
CA PRO A 170 1.97 -15.47 -6.08
C PRO A 170 2.71 -16.54 -6.89
N GLU A 171 2.11 -16.98 -8.00
CA GLU A 171 2.81 -17.81 -8.99
C GLU A 171 3.96 -17.02 -9.63
N ILE A 172 5.08 -17.70 -9.91
CA ILE A 172 6.25 -17.10 -10.58
C ILE A 172 5.87 -16.53 -11.95
N LYS A 173 4.94 -17.16 -12.68
CA LYS A 173 4.49 -16.68 -13.99
C LYS A 173 3.24 -15.81 -13.85
N GLU A 174 3.30 -14.60 -14.39
CA GLU A 174 2.16 -13.72 -14.52
C GLU A 174 1.71 -13.59 -15.99
N ARG A 175 0.41 -13.36 -16.18
CA ARG A 175 -0.22 -13.25 -17.50
C ARG A 175 -1.05 -11.97 -17.57
N LYS A 176 -0.88 -11.22 -18.67
CA LYS A 176 -1.71 -10.09 -19.02
C LYS A 176 -2.30 -10.27 -20.41
N THR A 177 -3.62 -10.25 -20.52
CA THR A 177 -4.30 -10.30 -21.81
C THR A 177 -4.42 -8.90 -22.40
N ILE A 178 -3.89 -8.69 -23.61
CA ILE A 178 -4.00 -7.45 -24.39
C ILE A 178 -4.56 -7.80 -25.77
N PHE A 179 -5.68 -7.18 -26.13
CA PHE A 179 -6.35 -7.42 -27.41
C PHE A 179 -6.61 -8.91 -27.70
N GLY A 180 -6.98 -9.68 -26.66
CA GLY A 180 -7.25 -11.12 -26.77
C GLY A 180 -6.00 -12.01 -26.88
N LEU A 181 -4.80 -11.43 -26.86
CA LEU A 181 -3.53 -12.15 -26.85
C LEU A 181 -2.88 -12.08 -25.47
N ASP A 182 -2.21 -13.14 -25.06
CA ASP A 182 -1.58 -13.21 -23.75
C ASP A 182 -0.10 -12.86 -23.80
N LEU A 183 0.31 -11.89 -22.99
CA LEU A 183 1.69 -11.64 -22.61
C LEU A 183 1.98 -12.40 -21.31
N VAL A 184 3.06 -13.18 -21.29
CA VAL A 184 3.45 -14.02 -20.15
C VAL A 184 4.90 -13.71 -19.78
N GLN A 185 5.15 -13.43 -18.51
CA GLN A 185 6.49 -13.12 -17.99
C GLN A 185 6.67 -13.69 -16.57
N ASP A 186 7.89 -13.62 -16.06
CA ASP A 186 8.15 -13.86 -14.64
C ASP A 186 7.71 -12.64 -13.81
N HIS A 187 7.21 -12.92 -12.61
CA HIS A 187 6.88 -11.92 -11.61
C HIS A 187 8.15 -11.22 -11.12
N ASN A 188 8.08 -9.92 -10.85
CA ASN A 188 9.23 -9.16 -10.39
C ASN A 188 9.49 -9.39 -8.89
N GLU A 189 10.34 -10.36 -8.57
CA GLU A 189 10.69 -10.75 -7.20
C GLU A 189 11.90 -9.98 -6.61
N TRP A 190 12.46 -9.01 -7.34
CA TRP A 190 13.65 -8.29 -6.86
C TRP A 190 13.32 -7.37 -5.68
N ILE A 191 14.08 -7.48 -4.60
CA ILE A 191 13.99 -6.65 -3.39
C ILE A 191 15.40 -6.13 -3.07
N PRO A 192 15.60 -4.82 -2.87
CA PRO A 192 16.90 -4.29 -2.49
C PRO A 192 17.29 -4.75 -1.09
N ASP A 193 18.57 -5.11 -0.93
CA ASP A 193 19.20 -5.52 0.31
C ASP A 193 20.41 -4.64 0.64
N GLY A 194 21.10 -4.94 1.76
CA GLY A 194 22.29 -4.18 2.16
C GLY A 194 23.43 -4.19 1.13
N ASN A 195 23.49 -5.18 0.25
CA ASN A 195 24.51 -5.30 -0.80
C ASN A 195 24.17 -4.53 -2.07
N SER A 196 22.90 -4.15 -2.24
CA SER A 196 22.39 -3.45 -3.43
C SER A 196 23.07 -2.09 -3.66
N PHE A 197 23.79 -1.57 -2.68
CA PHE A 197 24.49 -0.28 -2.72
C PHE A 197 26.01 -0.39 -2.63
N ASN A 198 26.61 -1.58 -2.81
CA ASN A 198 28.05 -1.77 -2.68
C ASN A 198 28.85 -1.21 -3.88
N GLU A 199 28.25 -1.12 -5.06
CA GLU A 199 28.93 -0.70 -6.29
C GLU A 199 28.74 0.81 -6.57
N VAL A 200 29.34 1.66 -5.73
CA VAL A 200 29.25 3.12 -5.89
C VAL A 200 30.32 3.66 -6.83
N LYS A 201 29.94 4.06 -8.04
CA LYS A 201 30.84 4.67 -9.05
C LYS A 201 30.99 6.19 -8.85
N SER A 202 31.41 6.61 -7.66
CA SER A 202 31.55 8.02 -7.28
C SER A 202 32.82 8.25 -6.45
N LYS A 203 33.31 9.51 -6.38
CA LYS A 203 34.44 9.88 -5.50
C LYS A 203 34.12 9.66 -4.02
N ARG A 204 32.85 9.74 -3.63
CA ARG A 204 32.36 9.45 -2.28
C ARG A 204 31.61 8.12 -2.31
N THR A 205 32.20 7.10 -1.72
CA THR A 205 31.69 5.72 -1.77
C THR A 205 30.87 5.36 -0.53
N GLU A 206 31.06 6.08 0.58
CA GLU A 206 30.28 5.87 1.80
C GLU A 206 28.88 6.46 1.67
N ILE A 207 27.86 5.60 1.82
CA ILE A 207 26.46 5.98 1.87
C ILE A 207 26.00 5.86 3.33
N PRO A 208 25.58 6.97 3.97
CA PRO A 208 25.02 6.95 5.32
C PRO A 208 23.81 6.02 5.44
N GLU A 209 23.59 5.40 6.61
CA GLU A 209 22.49 4.45 6.82
C GLU A 209 21.10 5.05 6.55
N ASN A 210 20.88 6.32 6.90
CA ASN A 210 19.63 7.00 6.57
C ASN A 210 19.43 7.16 5.06
N ALA A 211 20.50 7.42 4.30
CA ALA A 211 20.44 7.51 2.85
C ALA A 211 20.20 6.13 2.20
N LYS A 212 20.75 5.04 2.78
CA LYS A 212 20.42 3.67 2.32
C LYS A 212 18.94 3.36 2.56
N LEU A 213 18.39 3.72 3.71
CA LEU A 213 16.96 3.57 3.99
C LEU A 213 16.11 4.33 2.96
N ASP A 214 16.44 5.59 2.69
CA ASP A 214 15.75 6.41 1.70
C ASP A 214 15.82 5.79 0.29
N LEU A 215 16.99 5.25 -0.10
CA LEU A 215 17.17 4.56 -1.37
C LEU A 215 16.34 3.28 -1.47
N ILE A 216 16.26 2.48 -0.40
CA ILE A 216 15.40 1.28 -0.35
C ILE A 216 13.94 1.68 -0.54
N VAL A 217 13.48 2.71 0.19
CA VAL A 217 12.10 3.21 0.09
C VAL A 217 11.82 3.70 -1.32
N ALA A 218 12.72 4.48 -1.92
CA ALA A 218 12.59 5.01 -3.26
C ALA A 218 12.55 3.89 -4.32
N LEU A 219 13.48 2.93 -4.27
CA LEU A 219 13.55 1.83 -5.25
C LEU A 219 12.30 0.93 -5.20
N LEU A 220 11.79 0.64 -4.00
CA LEU A 220 10.56 -0.12 -3.84
C LEU A 220 9.32 0.68 -4.25
N ALA A 221 9.28 2.00 -4.02
CA ALA A 221 8.22 2.84 -4.56
C ALA A 221 8.23 2.86 -6.10
N LEU A 222 9.41 2.97 -6.71
CA LEU A 222 9.59 2.94 -8.17
C LEU A 222 9.16 1.60 -8.78
N LYS A 223 9.51 0.47 -8.13
CA LYS A 223 9.10 -0.88 -8.55
C LYS A 223 7.59 -1.01 -8.78
N TYR A 224 6.78 -0.29 -7.99
CA TYR A 224 5.32 -0.33 -8.03
C TYR A 224 4.68 0.93 -8.62
N THR A 225 5.45 1.75 -9.34
CA THR A 225 4.97 2.94 -10.07
C THR A 225 4.84 2.61 -11.56
N GLN A 226 3.83 3.17 -12.25
CA GLN A 226 3.71 3.02 -13.70
C GLN A 226 4.90 3.69 -14.41
N SER A 227 5.60 2.95 -15.27
CA SER A 227 6.79 3.44 -15.96
C SER A 227 6.47 4.47 -17.06
N ASN A 228 7.37 5.42 -17.38
CA ASN A 228 8.68 5.63 -16.75
C ASN A 228 8.56 6.41 -15.44
N SER A 229 9.31 5.99 -14.44
CA SER A 229 9.32 6.51 -13.07
C SER A 229 10.74 6.56 -12.54
#